data_AF-A0AAV4PXU9-F1
#
_entry.id   AF-A0AAV4PXU9-F1
#
_cell.length_a   1.000
_cell.length_b   1.000
_cell.length_c   1.000
_cell.angle_alpha   90.00
_cell.angle_beta   90.00
_cell.angle_gamma   90.00
#
_symmetry.space_group_name_H-M   'P 1'
#
loop_
_entity.id
_entity.type
_entity.pdbx_description
1 polymer ?
#
loop_
_entity_poly.entity_id
_entity_poly.type
_entity_poly.pdbx_seq_one_letter_code
_entity_poly.pdbx_strand_id
1 'polypeptide(L)'
;MPRSWVAFGGQFCRIDEDESIRVEDKFQYLLSSSKSNTKARDIVESYPLSKENYSKVIEHLNFRFGRKDLLIVVYIRDLLSLVNSKTSIKLSDL
;
A
#
# COMPACT_ATOMS: atom_id res chain seq x y z
N MET A 1 -3.18 6.93 -1.11
CA MET A 1 -1.88 6.35 -0.71
C MET A 1 -2.00 5.11 0.21
N PRO A 2 -2.96 4.99 1.15
CA PRO A 2 -3.16 3.69 1.83
C PRO A 2 -3.88 2.66 0.94
N ARG A 3 -4.96 3.03 0.23
CA ARG A 3 -5.71 2.08 -0.62
C ARG A 3 -4.91 1.48 -1.79
N SER A 4 -4.00 2.25 -2.39
CA SER A 4 -3.14 1.79 -3.49
C SER A 4 -2.11 0.75 -3.04
N TRP A 5 -1.58 0.90 -1.81
CA TRP A 5 -0.71 -0.10 -1.21
C TRP A 5 -1.47 -1.37 -0.83
N VAL A 6 -2.71 -1.26 -0.32
CA VAL A 6 -3.54 -2.44 -0.03
C VAL A 6 -3.80 -3.27 -1.28
N ALA A 7 -4.15 -2.62 -2.40
CA ALA A 7 -4.36 -3.32 -3.67
C ALA A 7 -3.07 -3.97 -4.20
N PHE A 8 -1.94 -3.26 -4.15
CA PHE A 8 -0.64 -3.80 -4.55
C PHE A 8 -0.20 -4.96 -3.64
N GLY A 9 -0.25 -4.76 -2.33
CA GLY A 9 0.16 -5.75 -1.32
C GLY A 9 -0.65 -7.05 -1.42
N GLY A 10 -1.96 -6.97 -1.71
CA GLY A 10 -2.77 -8.17 -1.95
C GLY A 10 -2.43 -8.93 -3.24
N GLN A 11 -1.90 -8.24 -4.26
CA GLN A 11 -1.38 -8.92 -5.47
C GLN A 11 0.02 -9.48 -5.22
N PHE A 12 0.86 -8.70 -4.55
CA PHE A 12 2.24 -9.03 -4.25
C PHE A 12 2.38 -10.16 -3.23
N CYS A 13 1.46 -10.31 -2.27
CA CYS A 13 1.54 -11.38 -1.26
C CYS A 13 1.57 -12.77 -1.89
N ARG A 14 0.90 -12.97 -3.02
CA ARG A 14 0.92 -14.24 -3.76
C ARG A 14 2.30 -14.58 -4.29
N ILE A 15 3.10 -13.57 -4.61
CA ILE A 15 4.48 -13.72 -5.11
C ILE A 15 5.45 -13.83 -3.93
N ASP A 16 5.21 -13.06 -2.86
CA ASP A 16 5.99 -13.10 -1.62
C ASP A 16 5.90 -14.47 -0.92
N GLU A 17 4.71 -15.07 -0.88
CA GLU A 17 4.45 -16.38 -0.26
C GLU A 17 4.87 -17.58 -1.13
N ASP A 18 5.13 -17.36 -2.43
CA ASP A 18 5.50 -18.46 -3.34
C ASP A 18 6.96 -18.91 -3.09
N GLU A 19 7.14 -20.08 -2.46
CA GLU A 19 8.46 -20.64 -2.16
C GLU A 19 9.24 -21.09 -3.41
N SER A 20 8.58 -21.27 -4.56
CA SER A 20 9.24 -21.67 -5.81
C SER A 20 10.02 -20.53 -6.46
N ILE A 21 9.67 -19.28 -6.14
CA ILE A 21 10.31 -18.09 -6.69
C ILE A 21 11.50 -17.72 -5.80
N ARG A 22 12.65 -17.48 -6.42
CA ARG A 22 13.85 -17.05 -5.69
C ARG A 22 13.64 -15.65 -5.11
N VAL A 23 14.16 -15.41 -3.91
CA VAL A 23 14.00 -14.13 -3.21
C VAL A 23 14.54 -12.95 -4.03
N GLU A 24 15.62 -13.18 -4.76
CA GLU A 24 16.22 -12.21 -5.66
C GLU A 24 15.25 -11.81 -6.78
N ASP A 25 14.55 -12.79 -7.36
CA ASP A 25 13.54 -12.56 -8.40
C ASP A 25 12.32 -11.82 -7.84
N LYS A 26 11.91 -12.14 -6.60
CA LYS A 26 10.85 -11.40 -5.89
C LYS A 26 11.24 -9.94 -5.67
N PHE A 27 12.50 -9.68 -5.32
CA PHE A 27 13.00 -8.33 -5.10
C PHE A 27 13.10 -7.53 -6.42
N GLN A 28 13.55 -8.18 -7.51
CA GLN A 28 13.54 -7.58 -8.85
C GLN A 28 12.12 -7.28 -9.33
N TYR A 29 11.17 -8.17 -9.04
CA TYR A 29 9.76 -7.95 -9.35
C TYR A 29 9.19 -6.79 -8.54
N LEU A 30 9.50 -6.69 -7.24
CA LEU A 30 9.10 -5.57 -6.39
C LEU A 30 9.62 -4.25 -6.92
N LEU A 31 10.89 -4.21 -7.35
CA LEU A 31 11.46 -3.05 -8.02
C LEU A 31 10.67 -2.75 -9.29
N SER A 32 10.61 -3.68 -10.24
CA SER A 32 9.94 -3.48 -11.54
C SER A 32 8.47 -3.06 -11.45
N SER A 33 7.74 -3.56 -10.47
CA SER A 33 6.32 -3.27 -10.26
C SER A 33 6.06 -1.94 -9.55
N SER A 34 7.06 -1.41 -8.84
CA SER A 34 6.96 -0.10 -8.19
C SER A 34 7.03 1.03 -9.23
N LYS A 35 6.06 1.95 -9.16
CA LYS A 35 6.00 3.10 -10.07
C LYS A 35 7.16 4.06 -9.80
N SER A 36 7.85 4.47 -10.85
CA SER A 36 8.90 5.49 -10.80
C SER A 36 8.40 6.78 -10.14
N ASN A 37 9.28 7.47 -9.41
CA ASN A 37 9.00 8.73 -8.71
C ASN A 37 7.89 8.61 -7.63
N THR A 38 7.87 7.47 -6.93
CA THR A 38 6.99 7.26 -5.78
C THR A 38 7.81 6.96 -4.54
N LYS A 39 7.31 7.36 -3.36
CA LYS A 39 7.97 7.06 -2.08
C LYS A 39 8.20 5.56 -1.84
N ALA A 40 7.36 4.71 -2.43
CA ALA A 40 7.57 3.26 -2.37
C ALA A 40 8.78 2.84 -3.21
N ARG A 41 8.94 3.39 -4.42
CA ARG A 41 10.12 3.18 -5.27
C ARG A 41 11.41 3.65 -4.59
N ASP A 42 11.38 4.83 -3.97
CA ASP A 42 12.55 5.37 -3.25
C ASP A 42 13.01 4.43 -2.14
N ILE A 43 12.07 3.82 -1.40
CA ILE A 43 12.39 2.83 -0.37
C ILE A 43 13.01 1.60 -1.00
N VAL A 44 12.44 1.05 -2.08
CA VAL A 44 12.97 -0.17 -2.73
C VAL A 44 14.37 0.08 -3.31
N GLU A 45 14.62 1.24 -3.93
CA GLU A 45 15.91 1.61 -4.51
C GLU A 45 16.99 1.94 -3.45
N SER A 46 16.58 2.31 -2.23
CA SER A 46 17.53 2.61 -1.16
C SER A 46 18.29 1.40 -0.62
N TYR A 47 17.85 0.18 -0.94
CA TYR A 47 18.49 -1.06 -0.52
C TYR A 47 19.13 -1.78 -1.70
N PRO A 48 20.34 -2.33 -1.54
CA PRO A 48 20.91 -3.24 -2.52
C PRO A 48 20.01 -4.47 -2.74
N LEU A 49 19.81 -4.84 -4.02
CA LEU A 49 19.07 -6.02 -4.50
C LEU A 49 19.74 -7.33 -4.07
N SER A 50 19.62 -7.66 -2.79
CA SER A 50 20.19 -8.84 -2.15
C SER A 50 19.12 -9.57 -1.35
N LYS A 51 19.30 -10.88 -1.19
CA LYS A 51 18.39 -11.73 -0.42
C LYS A 51 18.24 -11.27 1.02
N GLU A 52 19.32 -10.83 1.67
CA GLU A 52 19.26 -10.37 3.07
C GLU A 52 18.45 -9.07 3.22
N ASN A 53 18.45 -8.21 2.20
CA ASN A 53 17.78 -6.92 2.27
C ASN A 53 16.32 -6.97 1.82
N TYR A 54 15.90 -8.02 1.11
CA TYR A 54 14.50 -8.17 0.70
C TYR A 54 13.53 -8.09 1.89
N SER A 55 13.79 -8.86 2.94
CA SER A 55 12.94 -8.88 4.15
C SER A 55 12.85 -7.49 4.80
N LYS A 56 13.98 -6.75 4.86
CA LYS A 56 14.03 -5.40 5.43
C LYS A 56 13.21 -4.40 4.61
N VAL A 57 13.25 -4.50 3.27
CA VAL A 57 12.44 -3.65 2.39
C VAL A 57 10.96 -3.92 2.57
N ILE A 58 10.56 -5.19 2.63
CA ILE A 58 9.15 -5.57 2.85
C ILE A 58 8.66 -5.07 4.20
N GLU A 59 9.45 -5.23 5.26
CA GLU A 59 9.11 -4.71 6.58
C GLU A 59 8.96 -3.18 6.57
N HIS A 60 9.91 -2.46 5.96
CA HIS A 60 9.86 -1.00 5.86
C HIS A 60 8.64 -0.53 5.06
N LEU A 61 8.32 -1.18 3.94
CA LEU A 61 7.13 -0.88 3.14
C LEU A 61 5.85 -1.15 3.93
N ASN A 62 5.77 -2.27 4.65
CA ASN A 62 4.61 -2.60 5.48
C ASN A 62 4.44 -1.63 6.66
N PHE A 63 5.52 -1.23 7.31
CA PHE A 63 5.50 -0.22 8.37
C PHE A 63 5.00 1.13 7.85
N ARG A 64 5.42 1.52 6.64
CA ARG A 64 5.09 2.83 6.08
C ARG A 64 3.69 2.89 5.47
N PHE A 65 3.27 1.84 4.78
CA PHE A 65 2.07 1.83 3.94
C PHE A 65 1.01 0.79 4.35
N GLY A 66 1.38 -0.26 5.08
CA GLY A 66 0.49 -1.33 5.58
C GLY A 66 -0.23 -1.00 6.90
N ARG A 67 -0.14 0.25 7.36
CA ARG A 67 -0.74 0.80 8.58
C ARG A 67 -2.27 0.69 8.58
N LYS A 68 -2.80 -0.38 9.17
CA LYS A 68 -4.25 -0.67 9.30
C LYS A 68 -4.99 0.44 10.04
N ASP A 69 -4.34 1.08 11.01
CA ASP A 69 -4.83 2.26 11.76
C ASP A 69 -5.17 3.42 10.81
N LEU A 70 -4.28 3.74 9.87
CA LEU A 70 -4.51 4.81 8.90
C LEU A 70 -5.64 4.46 7.92
N LEU A 71 -5.78 3.18 7.58
CA LEU A 71 -6.86 2.73 6.71
C LEU A 71 -8.24 2.91 7.36
N ILE A 72 -8.37 2.57 8.65
CA ILE A 72 -9.60 2.79 9.44
C ILE A 72 -9.95 4.28 9.47
N VAL A 73 -8.98 5.16 9.72
CA VAL A 73 -9.22 6.62 9.73
C VAL A 73 -9.70 7.12 8.36
N VAL A 74 -9.15 6.60 7.26
CA VAL A 74 -9.62 6.95 5.90
C VAL A 74 -11.05 6.49 5.69
N TYR A 75 -11.40 5.25 6.06
CA TYR A 75 -12.77 4.75 5.95
C TYR A 75 -13.76 5.54 6.79
N ILE A 76 -13.41 5.90 8.04
CA ILE A 76 -14.26 6.73 8.90
C ILE A 76 -14.50 8.11 8.25
N ARG A 77 -13.46 8.73 7.68
CA ARG A 77 -13.60 10.01 6.97
C ARG A 77 -14.49 9.89 5.73
N ASP A 78 -14.36 8.81 4.96
CA ASP A 78 -15.22 8.57 3.79
C ASP A 78 -16.70 8.41 4.23
N LEU A 79 -16.95 7.63 5.29
CA LEU A 79 -18.29 7.44 5.85
C LEU A 79 -18.89 8.75 6.37
N LEU A 80 -18.11 9.54 7.11
CA LEU A 80 -18.53 10.86 7.58
C LEU A 80 -18.85 11.79 6.41
N SER A 81 -18.01 11.83 5.37
CA SER A 81 -18.26 12.61 4.16
C SER A 81 -19.56 12.19 3.46
N LEU A 82 -19.84 10.88 3.40
CA LEU A 82 -21.06 10.32 2.85
C LEU A 82 -22.30 10.76 3.65
N VAL A 83 -22.25 10.68 4.97
CA VAL A 83 -23.36 11.13 5.84
C VAL A 83 -23.59 12.63 5.69
N ASN A 84 -22.53 13.44 5.74
CA ASN A 84 -22.62 14.90 5.59
C ASN A 84 -23.18 15.32 4.22
N SER A 85 -22.87 14.55 3.16
CA SER A 85 -23.41 14.81 1.82
C SER A 85 -24.92 14.52 1.72
N LYS A 86 -25.45 13.58 2.51
CA LYS A 86 -26.87 13.23 2.54
C LYS A 86 -27.71 14.17 3.40
N THR A 87 -27.11 14.83 4.39
CA THR A 87 -27.80 15.82 5.25
C THR A 87 -27.93 17.20 4.61
N SER A 88 -27.31 17.45 3.46
CA SER A 88 -27.59 18.63 2.62
C SER A 88 -28.85 18.45 1.76
N ILE A 89 -29.89 17.79 2.28
CA ILE A 89 -31.25 18.08 1.84
C ILE A 89 -31.51 19.47 2.36
N LYS A 90 -31.62 20.45 1.46
CA LYS A 90 -31.82 21.83 1.87
C LYS A 90 -33.13 21.89 2.63
N LEU A 91 -33.11 22.44 3.84
CA LEU A 91 -34.33 22.80 4.58
C LEU A 91 -35.19 23.84 3.85
N SER A 92 -34.77 24.29 2.65
CA SER A 92 -35.59 25.05 1.71
C SER A 92 -36.53 24.21 0.86
N ASP A 93 -36.43 22.87 0.91
CA ASP A 93 -37.31 21.95 0.17
C ASP A 93 -38.47 21.42 1.04
N LEU A 94 -38.72 22.03 2.21
CA LEU A 94 -39.84 21.76 3.13
C LEU A 94 -40.77 22.96 3.23
#